data_AF-A0A9P1CTB2-F1
#
_entry.id   AF-A0A9P1CTB2-F1
#
_cell.length_a   1.000
_cell.length_b   1.000
_cell.length_c   1.000
_cell.angle_alpha   90.00
_cell.angle_beta   90.00
_cell.angle_gamma   90.00
#
_symmetry.space_group_name_H-M   'P 1'
#
loop_
_entity.id
_entity.type
_entity.pdbx_description
1 polymer ?
#
loop_
_entity_poly.entity_id
_entity_poly.type
_entity_poly.pdbx_seq_one_letter_code
_entity_poly.pdbx_strand_id
1 'polypeptide(L)'
;MPLSSNSARSTPLGGRKVEAPSYQQWLFGRDAPASSPASETKPSSPFSAHFPPPPRPMRSNSVSLELSLGQSSPTGVGSVLFAPLSDAAGFLAKAAQLSLARKDLRHTISCCNQAVALAPDCGLAWKQRGVVRLQAGEARAALEDLNMAVRLDPTDARLLERRAAARHGIRDYVGAVEDATDAIQAEGVRPEFWRRRGLAKMMLEDYTSAASDYDQALRLDPQHAGSWRNRGAARLNLGQKKAAEGDTSKAIKLHPNACNFMQRAKIRLETGDYAGAARDCTQALKMSDQADLWVLRAIAKQHLKDLPGAVADLDEVIKRDQYNYKAWERRAQIRLKQGHYEHLIRECNEAIPAMPEPGELLCCRGQAYYRKGDYKSAYDDFESALQHEPESALARKLLDMSHQCVKQLESWKLKLGDPSCLTEAVSAVQLIN
;
A
#
# COMPACT_ATOMS: atom_id res chain seq x y z
N MET A 1 -64.54 -37.02 7.39
CA MET A 1 -63.24 -37.38 6.79
C MET A 1 -62.44 -36.11 6.60
N PRO A 2 -61.30 -35.98 7.29
CA PRO A 2 -60.07 -35.60 6.60
C PRO A 2 -58.85 -36.42 7.08
N LEU A 3 -57.99 -36.79 6.14
CA LEU A 3 -56.64 -37.37 6.25
C LEU A 3 -55.97 -37.06 4.89
N SER A 4 -54.67 -36.91 4.67
CA SER A 4 -53.42 -36.71 5.40
C SER A 4 -52.33 -36.58 4.31
N SER A 5 -51.21 -35.88 4.56
CA SER A 5 -49.85 -36.14 4.00
C SER A 5 -48.98 -34.88 4.19
N ASN A 6 -48.10 -34.89 5.19
CA ASN A 6 -46.74 -35.47 5.26
C ASN A 6 -45.65 -34.43 4.94
N SER A 7 -44.97 -34.04 6.01
CA SER A 7 -43.76 -33.23 6.07
C SER A 7 -42.53 -34.01 5.60
N ALA A 8 -41.68 -33.39 4.79
CA ALA A 8 -40.28 -33.77 4.66
C ALA A 8 -39.41 -32.51 4.60
N ARG A 9 -38.53 -32.37 5.59
CA ARG A 9 -37.47 -31.38 5.71
C ARG A 9 -36.45 -31.57 4.59
N SER A 10 -36.01 -30.49 3.95
CA SER A 10 -34.79 -30.46 3.15
C SER A 10 -33.77 -29.52 3.80
N THR A 11 -32.63 -30.08 4.16
CA THR A 11 -31.40 -29.41 4.60
C THR A 11 -30.69 -28.78 3.40
N PRO A 12 -30.07 -27.59 3.52
CA PRO A 12 -29.14 -27.11 2.51
C PRO A 12 -27.74 -27.68 2.78
N LEU A 13 -27.25 -28.46 1.81
CA LEU A 13 -25.88 -28.97 1.71
C LEU A 13 -24.88 -27.81 1.57
N GLY A 14 -23.85 -27.85 2.41
CA GLY A 14 -22.72 -26.94 2.39
C GLY A 14 -21.91 -27.08 1.10
N GLY A 15 -21.78 -25.96 0.38
CA GLY A 15 -20.72 -25.74 -0.60
C GLY A 15 -19.85 -24.59 -0.10
N ARG A 16 -18.63 -24.89 0.35
CA ARG A 16 -17.60 -23.86 0.57
C ARG A 16 -17.30 -23.23 -0.80
N LYS A 17 -17.76 -21.99 -1.03
CA LYS A 17 -17.18 -21.14 -2.06
C LYS A 17 -15.72 -20.92 -1.66
N VAL A 18 -14.79 -21.47 -2.43
CA VAL A 18 -13.39 -21.05 -2.38
C VAL A 18 -13.36 -19.69 -3.06
N GLU A 19 -13.44 -18.63 -2.28
CA GLU A 19 -13.20 -17.27 -2.75
C GLU A 19 -11.73 -17.17 -3.13
N ALA A 20 -11.45 -16.86 -4.40
CA ALA A 20 -10.11 -16.50 -4.82
C ALA A 20 -9.72 -15.18 -4.10
N PRO A 21 -8.55 -15.10 -3.46
CA PRO A 21 -8.16 -13.92 -2.69
C PRO A 21 -8.13 -12.67 -3.57
N SER A 22 -8.51 -11.53 -2.99
CA SER A 22 -8.52 -10.25 -3.70
C SER A 22 -7.08 -9.81 -4.03
N TYR A 23 -6.91 -9.07 -5.13
CA TYR A 23 -5.59 -8.58 -5.57
C TYR A 23 -4.86 -7.72 -4.51
N GLN A 24 -5.60 -7.14 -3.55
CA GLN A 24 -5.04 -6.44 -2.39
C GLN A 24 -4.38 -7.39 -1.36
N GLN A 25 -4.90 -8.60 -1.15
CA GLN A 25 -4.23 -9.61 -0.34
C GLN A 25 -2.90 -10.06 -0.98
N TRP A 26 -2.83 -9.97 -2.30
CA TRP A 26 -1.64 -10.32 -3.08
C TRP A 26 -0.49 -9.30 -2.95
N LEU A 27 -0.80 -8.00 -2.89
CA LEU A 27 0.19 -6.92 -2.74
C LEU A 27 0.42 -6.46 -1.30
N PHE A 28 -0.64 -6.39 -0.47
CA PHE A 28 -0.68 -5.65 0.80
C PHE A 28 -1.18 -6.46 2.00
N GLY A 29 -1.14 -7.80 1.98
CA GLY A 29 -1.48 -8.63 3.13
C GLY A 29 -0.72 -8.21 4.40
N ARG A 30 -1.33 -7.32 5.18
CA ARG A 30 -1.11 -7.12 6.61
C ARG A 30 -2.44 -7.49 7.23
N ASP A 31 -2.50 -8.66 7.84
CA ASP A 31 -3.52 -8.91 8.84
C ASP A 31 -3.27 -7.90 9.97
N ALA A 32 -4.21 -6.96 10.13
CA ALA A 32 -4.27 -6.14 11.32
C ALA A 32 -4.84 -7.01 12.44
N PRO A 33 -4.13 -7.27 13.55
CA PRO A 33 -4.78 -7.87 14.70
C PRO A 33 -5.77 -6.86 15.28
N ALA A 34 -6.94 -7.39 15.63
CA ALA A 34 -8.05 -6.66 16.23
C ALA A 34 -7.60 -5.79 17.42
N SER A 35 -8.12 -4.57 17.46
CA SER A 35 -8.02 -3.64 18.58
C SER A 35 -8.61 -4.23 19.86
N SER A 36 -7.92 -4.06 21.01
CA SER A 36 -8.41 -3.57 22.33
C SER A 36 -7.30 -3.68 23.40
N PRO A 37 -7.41 -3.04 24.59
CA PRO A 37 -7.03 -1.65 24.88
C PRO A 37 -5.79 -1.52 25.81
N ALA A 38 -5.21 -0.32 25.81
CA ALA A 38 -4.37 0.32 26.83
C ALA A 38 -3.52 -0.54 27.82
N SER A 39 -2.20 -0.39 27.74
CA SER A 39 -1.37 -0.13 28.92
C SER A 39 -0.09 0.62 28.53
N GLU A 40 0.20 1.65 29.31
CA GLU A 40 1.42 2.45 29.24
C GLU A 40 2.63 1.58 29.57
N THR A 41 3.71 1.69 28.78
CA THR A 41 5.10 1.68 29.26
C THR A 41 6.05 1.93 28.08
N LYS A 42 6.85 3.00 28.18
CA LYS A 42 7.93 3.31 27.23
C LYS A 42 9.15 2.43 27.55
N PRO A 43 9.87 1.91 26.54
CA PRO A 43 11.28 1.58 26.71
C PRO A 43 12.18 2.69 26.16
N SER A 44 13.19 3.01 26.95
CA SER A 44 14.29 3.94 26.74
C SER A 44 15.21 3.54 25.58
N SER A 45 15.62 4.52 24.77
CA SER A 45 16.76 4.41 23.86
C SER A 45 18.01 5.04 24.51
N PRO A 46 19.16 4.34 24.56
CA PRO A 46 20.44 4.91 24.90
C PRO A 46 21.14 5.38 23.62
N PHE A 47 21.51 6.66 23.54
CA PHE A 47 22.81 7.14 23.02
C PHE A 47 22.78 8.68 23.00
N SER A 48 23.54 9.22 23.95
CA SER A 48 23.88 10.62 24.12
C SER A 48 25.04 10.98 23.21
N ALA A 49 24.95 12.09 22.49
CA ALA A 49 26.10 12.81 21.95
C ALA A 49 25.85 14.32 22.10
N HIS A 50 26.86 15.00 22.62
CA HIS A 50 26.86 16.36 23.17
C HIS A 50 26.55 17.47 22.17
N PHE A 51 25.75 18.46 22.61
CA PHE A 51 25.71 19.81 22.06
C PHE A 51 25.94 20.85 23.18
N PRO A 52 26.69 21.95 22.93
CA PRO A 52 27.00 22.97 23.94
C PRO A 52 25.79 23.85 24.27
N PRO A 53 25.78 24.54 25.43
CA PRO A 53 24.63 25.35 25.85
C PRO A 53 24.46 26.61 24.98
N PRO A 54 23.21 27.08 24.78
CA PRO A 54 22.95 28.33 24.05
C PRO A 54 23.39 29.57 24.86
N PRO A 55 23.78 30.68 24.19
CA PRO A 55 24.22 31.90 24.86
C PRO A 55 23.04 32.61 25.54
N ARG A 56 23.33 33.25 26.70
CA ARG A 56 22.36 34.06 27.47
C ARG A 56 21.86 35.25 26.65
N PRO A 57 20.58 35.67 26.83
CA PRO A 57 20.01 36.80 26.10
C PRO A 57 20.58 38.14 26.62
N MET A 58 21.08 38.96 25.71
CA MET A 58 21.28 40.39 25.96
C MET A 58 19.94 41.10 26.02
N ARG A 59 19.81 42.00 27.00
CA ARG A 59 18.65 42.86 27.24
C ARG A 59 18.37 43.75 26.03
N SER A 60 17.13 43.74 25.55
CA SER A 60 16.53 44.87 24.83
C SER A 60 15.20 45.21 25.50
N ASN A 61 15.07 46.47 25.90
CA ASN A 61 13.95 47.04 26.63
C ASN A 61 12.60 46.70 25.99
N SER A 62 11.75 45.99 26.71
CA SER A 62 10.32 45.91 26.47
C SER A 62 9.65 47.18 26.99
N VAL A 63 9.12 48.02 26.11
CA VAL A 63 8.07 48.98 26.48
C VAL A 63 6.75 48.22 26.40
N SER A 64 6.21 47.88 27.56
CA SER A 64 4.85 47.36 27.70
C SER A 64 3.86 48.52 27.49
N LEU A 65 3.07 48.47 26.42
CA LEU A 65 1.86 49.27 26.29
C LEU A 65 0.68 48.35 26.61
N GLU A 66 0.27 48.35 27.88
CA GLU A 66 -1.03 47.84 28.29
C GLU A 66 -2.10 48.79 27.76
N LEU A 67 -2.89 48.32 26.77
CA LEU A 67 -4.14 48.97 26.38
C LEU A 67 -5.29 48.17 27.00
N SER A 68 -5.77 48.71 28.12
CA SER A 68 -6.97 48.31 28.86
C SER A 68 -8.20 48.21 27.94
N LEU A 69 -8.93 47.11 28.05
CA LEU A 69 -10.24 46.87 27.44
C LEU A 69 -11.28 47.84 28.04
N GLY A 70 -11.50 48.96 27.37
CA GLY A 70 -12.62 49.86 27.60
C GLY A 70 -13.87 49.43 26.83
N GLN A 71 -15.02 49.48 27.49
CA GLN A 71 -16.33 49.10 26.96
C GLN A 71 -16.72 49.82 25.66
N SER A 72 -17.57 49.13 24.89
CA SER A 72 -18.20 49.55 23.65
C SER A 72 -18.89 50.92 23.73
N SER A 73 -18.48 51.85 22.86
CA SER A 73 -19.30 52.98 22.41
C SER A 73 -19.17 53.14 20.88
N PRO A 74 -20.21 53.63 20.18
CA PRO A 74 -20.39 53.41 18.74
C PRO A 74 -19.81 54.59 17.95
N THR A 75 -18.50 54.64 17.78
CA THR A 75 -17.89 55.50 16.75
C THR A 75 -16.71 54.77 16.11
N GLY A 76 -16.77 54.64 14.79
CA GLY A 76 -15.93 53.75 13.98
C GLY A 76 -14.47 54.18 13.92
N VAL A 77 -13.69 53.76 14.90
CA VAL A 77 -12.22 53.88 14.90
C VAL A 77 -11.54 52.51 14.85
N GLY A 78 -12.22 51.45 15.32
CA GLY A 78 -11.76 50.07 15.15
C GLY A 78 -11.69 49.66 13.68
N SER A 79 -12.69 50.03 12.87
CA SER A 79 -12.79 49.66 11.46
C SER A 79 -11.69 50.25 10.55
N VAL A 80 -11.01 51.33 10.96
CA VAL A 80 -10.06 52.06 10.10
C VAL A 80 -8.64 51.49 10.17
N LEU A 81 -8.25 50.86 11.28
CA LEU A 81 -6.94 50.20 11.41
C LEU A 81 -6.90 48.78 10.84
N PHE A 82 -8.05 48.09 10.80
CA PHE A 82 -8.15 46.75 10.21
C PHE A 82 -8.16 46.75 8.67
N ALA A 83 -8.69 47.80 8.04
CA ALA A 83 -8.74 47.91 6.57
C ALA A 83 -7.35 47.81 5.90
N PRO A 84 -6.31 48.60 6.27
CA PRO A 84 -5.01 48.51 5.62
C PRO A 84 -4.27 47.20 5.88
N LEU A 85 -4.50 46.54 7.02
CA LEU A 85 -3.92 45.23 7.34
C LEU A 85 -4.61 44.10 6.56
N SER A 86 -5.93 44.16 6.42
CA SER A 86 -6.71 43.23 5.59
C SER A 86 -6.35 43.38 4.11
N ASP A 87 -6.19 44.62 3.64
CA ASP A 87 -5.74 44.93 2.28
C ASP A 87 -4.32 44.39 2.04
N ALA A 88 -3.38 44.63 2.96
CA ALA A 88 -2.03 44.09 2.87
C ALA A 88 -1.99 42.56 2.85
N ALA A 89 -2.80 41.89 3.68
CA ALA A 89 -2.94 40.43 3.66
C ALA A 89 -3.55 39.94 2.33
N GLY A 90 -4.53 40.65 1.78
CA GLY A 90 -5.11 40.38 0.46
C GLY A 90 -4.08 40.50 -0.67
N PHE A 91 -3.24 41.54 -0.64
CA PHE A 91 -2.12 41.69 -1.59
C PHE A 91 -1.12 40.53 -1.49
N LEU A 92 -0.72 40.15 -0.28
CA LEU A 92 0.17 39.02 -0.05
C LEU A 92 -0.45 37.69 -0.49
N ALA A 93 -1.75 37.47 -0.25
CA ALA A 93 -2.45 36.27 -0.69
C ALA A 93 -2.53 36.18 -2.22
N LYS A 94 -2.70 37.31 -2.91
CA LYS A 94 -2.69 37.37 -4.38
C LYS A 94 -1.28 37.19 -4.96
N ALA A 95 -0.27 37.76 -4.31
CA ALA A 95 1.13 37.51 -4.63
C ALA A 95 1.49 36.02 -4.47
N ALA A 96 1.00 35.39 -3.41
CA ALA A 96 1.14 33.95 -3.18
C ALA A 96 0.47 33.13 -4.31
N GLN A 97 -0.74 33.49 -4.72
CA GLN A 97 -1.42 32.83 -5.84
C GLN A 97 -0.64 32.92 -7.16
N LEU A 98 -0.08 34.10 -7.48
CA LEU A 98 0.76 34.28 -8.67
C LEU A 98 2.06 33.48 -8.59
N SER A 99 2.66 33.44 -7.40
CA SER A 99 3.88 32.66 -7.14
C SER A 99 3.62 31.17 -7.28
N LEU A 100 2.46 30.70 -6.81
CA LEU A 100 2.02 29.32 -6.99
C LEU A 100 1.81 28.98 -8.47
N ALA A 101 1.24 29.89 -9.25
CA ALA A 101 1.11 29.72 -10.70
C ALA A 101 2.48 29.61 -11.40
N ARG A 102 3.51 30.28 -10.85
CA ARG A 102 4.92 30.16 -11.28
C ARG A 102 5.66 28.96 -10.68
N LYS A 103 5.00 28.15 -9.86
CA LYS A 103 5.58 27.02 -9.09
C LYS A 103 6.65 27.42 -8.07
N ASP A 104 6.70 28.68 -7.67
CA ASP A 104 7.57 29.13 -6.58
C ASP A 104 6.92 28.85 -5.22
N LEU A 105 7.10 27.61 -4.74
CA LEU A 105 6.47 27.14 -3.51
C LEU A 105 7.03 27.84 -2.27
N ARG A 106 8.32 28.19 -2.26
CA ARG A 106 8.98 28.83 -1.11
C ARG A 106 8.44 30.24 -0.90
N HIS A 107 8.38 31.03 -1.97
CA HIS A 107 7.81 32.36 -1.91
C HIS A 107 6.32 32.31 -1.56
N THR A 108 5.57 31.36 -2.13
CA THR A 108 4.15 31.16 -1.81
C THR A 108 3.91 30.92 -0.32
N ILE A 109 4.66 30.00 0.31
CA ILE A 109 4.54 29.73 1.76
C ILE A 109 4.88 30.97 2.57
N SER A 110 5.94 31.68 2.22
CA SER A 110 6.37 32.90 2.93
C SER A 110 5.28 33.98 2.91
N CYS A 111 4.75 34.30 1.73
CA CYS A 111 3.65 35.25 1.58
C CYS A 111 2.39 34.80 2.32
N CYS A 112 2.03 33.52 2.26
CA CYS A 112 0.88 33.01 2.99
C CYS A 112 1.06 33.07 4.51
N ASN A 113 2.26 32.78 5.04
CA ASN A 113 2.52 32.87 6.47
C ASN A 113 2.41 34.31 6.97
N GLN A 114 2.93 35.27 6.22
CA GLN A 114 2.77 36.69 6.53
C GLN A 114 1.30 37.11 6.43
N ALA A 115 0.58 36.72 5.36
CA ALA A 115 -0.82 37.07 5.18
C ALA A 115 -1.70 36.54 6.31
N VAL A 116 -1.53 35.28 6.72
CA VAL A 116 -2.27 34.68 7.83
C VAL A 116 -1.92 35.30 9.19
N ALA A 117 -0.65 35.72 9.39
CA ALA A 117 -0.24 36.41 10.60
C ALA A 117 -0.81 37.83 10.70
N LEU A 118 -0.96 38.53 9.57
CA LEU A 118 -1.55 39.87 9.51
C LEU A 118 -3.08 39.84 9.62
N ALA A 119 -3.73 38.89 8.93
CA ALA A 119 -5.18 38.78 8.86
C ALA A 119 -5.62 37.30 8.83
N PRO A 120 -5.93 36.70 9.99
CA PRO A 120 -6.37 35.31 10.09
C PRO A 120 -7.71 35.01 9.39
N ASP A 121 -8.48 36.03 9.03
CA ASP A 121 -9.73 35.96 8.26
C ASP A 121 -9.50 35.92 6.74
N CYS A 122 -8.24 36.02 6.27
CA CYS A 122 -7.90 35.92 4.86
C CYS A 122 -8.03 34.48 4.33
N GLY A 123 -9.24 34.07 3.93
CA GLY A 123 -9.53 32.72 3.42
C GLY A 123 -8.69 32.32 2.20
N LEU A 124 -8.32 33.29 1.35
CA LEU A 124 -7.44 33.04 0.20
C LEU A 124 -6.04 32.60 0.64
N ALA A 125 -5.47 33.20 1.69
CA ALA A 125 -4.14 32.83 2.17
C ALA A 125 -4.12 31.39 2.74
N TRP A 126 -5.14 31.04 3.55
CA TRP A 126 -5.32 29.67 4.05
C TRP A 126 -5.47 28.66 2.92
N LYS A 127 -6.28 28.99 1.91
CA LYS A 127 -6.45 28.17 0.70
C LYS A 127 -5.11 27.93 0.01
N GLN A 128 -4.36 28.98 -0.32
CA GLN A 128 -3.09 28.84 -1.04
C GLN A 128 -2.05 28.07 -0.21
N ARG A 129 -1.98 28.32 1.11
CA ARG A 129 -1.04 27.60 1.98
C ARG A 129 -1.37 26.12 2.09
N GLY A 130 -2.64 25.78 2.27
CA GLY A 130 -3.10 24.39 2.28
C GLY A 130 -2.79 23.66 0.97
N VAL A 131 -2.94 24.34 -0.17
CA VAL A 131 -2.58 23.76 -1.48
C VAL A 131 -1.10 23.47 -1.61
N VAL A 132 -0.24 24.39 -1.19
CA VAL A 132 1.21 24.16 -1.24
C VAL A 132 1.62 23.04 -0.30
N ARG A 133 1.06 22.99 0.91
CA ARG A 133 1.31 21.90 1.87
C ARG A 133 0.88 20.55 1.31
N LEU A 134 -0.23 20.47 0.57
CA LEU A 134 -0.61 19.25 -0.16
C LEU A 134 0.42 18.86 -1.22
N GLN A 135 0.92 19.82 -1.98
CA GLN A 135 1.96 19.56 -2.99
C GLN A 135 3.29 19.13 -2.36
N ALA A 136 3.57 19.59 -1.13
CA ALA A 136 4.73 19.18 -0.34
C ALA A 136 4.55 17.83 0.37
N GLY A 137 3.35 17.22 0.33
CA GLY A 137 3.05 15.97 1.03
C GLY A 137 2.68 16.12 2.50
N GLU A 138 2.58 17.35 3.01
CA GLU A 138 2.20 17.68 4.39
C GLU A 138 0.68 17.64 4.59
N ALA A 139 0.06 16.49 4.34
CA ALA A 139 -1.40 16.35 4.30
C ALA A 139 -2.10 16.77 5.61
N ARG A 140 -1.47 16.52 6.77
CA ARG A 140 -2.02 16.91 8.08
C ARG A 140 -2.04 18.42 8.28
N ALA A 141 -0.92 19.11 8.01
CA ALA A 141 -0.83 20.56 8.09
C ALA A 141 -1.69 21.26 7.02
N ALA A 142 -1.85 20.63 5.85
CA ALA A 142 -2.77 21.12 4.84
C ALA A 142 -4.24 21.02 5.27
N LEU A 143 -4.62 19.94 5.97
CA LEU A 143 -5.98 19.76 6.48
C LEU A 143 -6.35 20.86 7.48
N GLU A 144 -5.42 21.24 8.36
CA GLU A 144 -5.63 22.34 9.31
C GLU A 144 -5.90 23.68 8.59
N ASP A 145 -5.08 24.00 7.58
CA ASP A 145 -5.27 25.21 6.79
C ASP A 145 -6.58 25.20 5.99
N LEU A 146 -6.92 24.05 5.41
CA LEU A 146 -8.15 23.91 4.62
C LEU A 146 -9.40 23.89 5.50
N ASN A 147 -9.31 23.43 6.75
CA ASN A 147 -10.38 23.60 7.74
C ASN A 147 -10.63 25.06 8.07
N MET A 148 -9.60 25.90 8.12
CA MET A 148 -9.76 27.34 8.28
C MET A 148 -10.36 27.97 7.02
N ALA A 149 -9.88 27.59 5.83
CA ALA A 149 -10.42 28.10 4.57
C ALA A 149 -11.91 27.76 4.39
N VAL A 150 -12.33 26.51 4.65
CA VAL A 150 -13.74 26.09 4.56
C VAL A 150 -14.61 26.76 5.61
N ARG A 151 -14.08 27.07 6.81
CA ARG A 151 -14.82 27.84 7.82
C ARG A 151 -15.13 29.26 7.35
N LEU A 152 -14.24 29.86 6.57
CA LEU A 152 -14.39 31.22 6.04
C LEU A 152 -15.25 31.27 4.78
N ASP A 153 -15.22 30.22 3.95
CA ASP A 153 -16.09 30.06 2.79
C ASP A 153 -16.56 28.60 2.67
N PRO A 154 -17.70 28.24 3.30
CA PRO A 154 -18.22 26.88 3.27
C PRO A 154 -18.84 26.48 1.93
N THR A 155 -19.08 27.45 1.04
CA THR A 155 -19.78 27.23 -0.23
C THR A 155 -18.83 26.94 -1.40
N ASP A 156 -17.53 27.23 -1.27
CA ASP A 156 -16.54 26.94 -2.32
C ASP A 156 -16.31 25.43 -2.46
N ALA A 157 -16.96 24.81 -3.44
CA ALA A 157 -16.80 23.41 -3.81
C ALA A 157 -15.33 23.02 -4.08
N ARG A 158 -14.47 23.97 -4.50
CA ARG A 158 -13.04 23.72 -4.71
C ARG A 158 -12.27 23.62 -3.39
N LEU A 159 -12.72 24.30 -2.34
CA LEU A 159 -12.14 24.13 -1.01
C LEU A 159 -12.48 22.77 -0.43
N LEU A 160 -13.73 22.34 -0.59
CA LEU A 160 -14.17 21.00 -0.21
C LEU A 160 -13.39 19.91 -0.94
N GLU A 161 -13.18 20.05 -2.25
CA GLU A 161 -12.33 19.12 -3.04
C GLU A 161 -10.89 19.03 -2.53
N ARG A 162 -10.30 20.17 -2.17
CA ARG A 162 -8.94 20.22 -1.64
C ARG A 162 -8.86 19.64 -0.24
N ARG A 163 -9.88 19.87 0.59
CA ARG A 163 -9.96 19.27 1.93
C ARG A 163 -10.14 17.76 1.84
N ALA A 164 -10.97 17.28 0.91
CA ALA A 164 -11.09 15.85 0.60
C ALA A 164 -9.73 15.24 0.18
N ALA A 165 -8.93 15.98 -0.59
CA ALA A 165 -7.56 15.57 -0.94
C ALA A 165 -6.65 15.43 0.29
N ALA A 166 -6.73 16.38 1.23
CA ALA A 166 -5.97 16.35 2.47
C ALA A 166 -6.39 15.18 3.38
N ARG A 167 -7.70 14.99 3.54
CA ARG A 167 -8.30 13.87 4.27
C ARG A 167 -7.87 12.53 3.68
N HIS A 168 -7.88 12.40 2.35
CA HIS A 168 -7.33 11.21 1.69
C HIS A 168 -5.85 10.99 2.01
N GLY A 169 -5.03 12.05 2.06
CA GLY A 169 -3.61 11.96 2.41
C GLY A 169 -3.36 11.44 3.83
N ILE A 170 -4.24 11.77 4.78
CA ILE A 170 -4.19 11.25 6.17
C ILE A 170 -5.01 9.96 6.37
N ARG A 171 -5.54 9.37 5.29
CA ARG A 171 -6.39 8.16 5.29
C ARG A 171 -7.77 8.31 5.95
N ASP A 172 -8.24 9.54 6.14
CA ASP A 172 -9.64 9.82 6.48
C ASP A 172 -10.50 9.75 5.21
N TYR A 173 -10.80 8.53 4.77
CA TYR A 173 -11.55 8.33 3.53
C TYR A 173 -13.04 8.64 3.69
N VAL A 174 -13.60 8.45 4.90
CA VAL A 174 -15.01 8.77 5.19
C VAL A 174 -15.23 10.28 5.07
N GLY A 175 -14.42 11.09 5.75
CA GLY A 175 -14.50 12.54 5.62
C GLY A 175 -14.17 13.03 4.21
N ALA A 176 -13.31 12.33 3.46
CA ALA A 176 -13.07 12.65 2.05
C ALA A 176 -14.30 12.40 1.15
N VAL A 177 -15.10 11.37 1.45
CA VAL A 177 -16.38 11.10 0.77
C VAL A 177 -17.42 12.16 1.09
N GLU A 178 -17.51 12.60 2.34
CA GLU A 178 -18.42 13.67 2.78
C GLU A 178 -18.11 14.98 2.03
N ASP A 179 -16.86 15.46 2.10
CA ASP A 179 -16.44 16.70 1.43
C ASP A 179 -16.69 16.66 -0.09
N ALA A 180 -16.38 15.53 -0.73
CA ALA A 180 -16.62 15.38 -2.15
C ALA A 180 -18.11 15.29 -2.48
N THR A 181 -18.96 14.79 -1.57
CA THR A 181 -20.41 14.77 -1.74
C THR A 181 -20.98 16.18 -1.64
N ASP A 182 -20.55 16.95 -0.65
CA ASP A 182 -20.95 18.35 -0.50
C ASP A 182 -20.49 19.18 -1.72
N ALA A 183 -19.28 18.94 -2.23
CA ALA A 183 -18.79 19.58 -3.46
C ALA A 183 -19.64 19.24 -4.69
N ILE A 184 -20.11 17.98 -4.81
CA ILE A 184 -21.00 17.55 -5.91
C ILE A 184 -22.38 18.20 -5.77
N GLN A 185 -22.90 18.37 -4.56
CA GLN A 185 -24.18 19.06 -4.32
C GLN A 185 -24.08 20.55 -4.68
N ALA A 186 -22.95 21.19 -4.38
CA ALA A 186 -22.69 22.59 -4.72
C ALA A 186 -22.46 22.81 -6.23
N GLU A 187 -21.61 22.00 -6.86
CA GLU A 187 -21.25 22.14 -8.28
C GLU A 187 -21.01 20.77 -8.94
N GLY A 188 -22.09 20.04 -9.23
CA GLY A 188 -22.03 18.68 -9.77
C GLY A 188 -21.53 18.53 -11.21
N VAL A 189 -21.30 19.63 -11.93
CA VAL A 189 -20.82 19.65 -13.33
C VAL A 189 -19.33 19.36 -13.45
N ARG A 190 -18.58 19.40 -12.35
CA ARG A 190 -17.12 19.20 -12.37
C ARG A 190 -16.74 17.73 -12.20
N PRO A 191 -16.08 17.10 -13.19
CA PRO A 191 -15.70 15.69 -13.11
C PRO A 191 -14.74 15.39 -11.95
N GLU A 192 -13.96 16.37 -11.51
CA GLU A 192 -12.96 16.19 -10.44
C GLU A 192 -13.56 15.78 -9.10
N PHE A 193 -14.76 16.26 -8.77
CA PHE A 193 -15.42 15.92 -7.50
C PHE A 193 -15.88 14.46 -7.50
N TRP A 194 -16.47 14.01 -8.61
CA TRP A 194 -16.82 12.59 -8.82
C TRP A 194 -15.58 11.70 -8.76
N ARG A 195 -14.48 12.09 -9.41
CA ARG A 195 -13.20 11.33 -9.35
C ARG A 195 -12.66 11.24 -7.92
N ARG A 196 -12.73 12.33 -7.15
CA ARG A 196 -12.26 12.37 -5.75
C ARG A 196 -13.08 11.47 -4.85
N ARG A 197 -14.42 11.53 -4.95
CA ARG A 197 -15.30 10.65 -4.19
C ARG A 197 -15.11 9.20 -4.57
N GLY A 198 -15.03 8.91 -5.87
CA GLY A 198 -14.74 7.56 -6.37
C GLY A 198 -13.40 7.02 -5.88
N LEU A 199 -12.37 7.86 -5.80
CA LEU A 199 -11.07 7.48 -5.24
C LEU A 199 -11.15 7.14 -3.74
N ALA A 200 -11.83 7.96 -2.94
CA ALA A 200 -12.02 7.68 -1.52
C ALA A 200 -12.84 6.41 -1.28
N LYS A 201 -13.89 6.16 -2.08
CA LYS A 201 -14.68 4.93 -2.04
C LYS A 201 -13.88 3.68 -2.43
N MET A 202 -12.94 3.78 -3.37
CA MET A 202 -12.01 2.69 -3.67
C MET A 202 -11.19 2.29 -2.44
N MET A 203 -10.78 3.26 -1.62
CA MET A 203 -10.01 3.00 -0.39
C MET A 203 -10.88 2.46 0.76
N LEU A 204 -12.19 2.67 0.69
CA LEU A 204 -13.19 2.08 1.58
C LEU A 204 -13.73 0.72 1.07
N GLU A 205 -13.16 0.21 -0.03
CA GLU A 205 -13.58 -1.04 -0.69
C GLU A 205 -15.03 -1.02 -1.21
N ASP A 206 -15.67 0.15 -1.29
CA ASP A 206 -16.98 0.36 -1.91
C ASP A 206 -16.81 0.49 -3.44
N TYR A 207 -16.44 -0.63 -4.07
CA TYR A 207 -16.11 -0.68 -5.49
C TYR A 207 -17.31 -0.42 -6.40
N THR A 208 -18.54 -0.77 -5.95
CA THR A 208 -19.78 -0.53 -6.70
C THR A 208 -20.06 0.97 -6.81
N SER A 209 -20.05 1.69 -5.69
CA SER A 209 -20.26 3.13 -5.69
C SER A 209 -19.11 3.89 -6.32
N ALA A 210 -17.86 3.42 -6.16
CA ALA A 210 -16.70 3.98 -6.84
C ALA A 210 -16.83 3.89 -8.37
N ALA A 211 -17.25 2.74 -8.90
CA ALA A 211 -17.47 2.56 -10.33
C ALA A 211 -18.56 3.51 -10.86
N SER A 212 -19.65 3.69 -10.11
CA SER A 212 -20.72 4.65 -10.44
C SER A 212 -20.21 6.10 -10.47
N ASP A 213 -19.40 6.50 -9.49
CA ASP A 213 -18.79 7.84 -9.47
C ASP A 213 -17.84 8.04 -10.66
N TYR A 214 -17.05 7.02 -11.04
CA TYR A 214 -16.23 7.11 -12.24
C TYR A 214 -17.06 7.12 -13.53
N ASP A 215 -18.22 6.45 -13.57
CA ASP A 215 -19.14 6.55 -14.70
C ASP A 215 -19.65 7.99 -14.88
N GLN A 216 -19.97 8.68 -13.78
CA GLN A 216 -20.37 10.09 -13.81
C GLN A 216 -19.22 10.98 -14.27
N ALA A 217 -18.03 10.80 -13.70
CA ALA A 217 -16.84 11.53 -14.10
C ALA A 217 -16.51 11.35 -15.59
N LEU A 218 -16.69 10.14 -16.14
CA LEU A 218 -16.43 9.83 -17.54
C LEU A 218 -17.53 10.32 -18.50
N ARG A 219 -18.76 10.55 -18.02
CA ARG A 219 -19.78 11.24 -18.80
C ARG A 219 -19.48 12.72 -18.96
N LEU A 220 -18.89 13.33 -17.93
CA LEU A 220 -18.50 14.74 -17.94
C LEU A 220 -17.16 14.97 -18.67
N ASP A 221 -16.19 14.08 -18.49
CA ASP A 221 -14.89 14.10 -19.18
C ASP A 221 -14.51 12.69 -19.70
N PRO A 222 -14.91 12.34 -20.94
CA PRO A 222 -14.57 11.05 -21.55
C PRO A 222 -13.09 10.88 -21.88
N GLN A 223 -12.28 11.95 -21.88
CA GLN A 223 -10.87 11.92 -22.29
C GLN A 223 -9.94 11.70 -21.08
N HIS A 224 -10.48 11.67 -19.85
CA HIS A 224 -9.66 11.46 -18.67
C HIS A 224 -9.19 10.01 -18.52
N ALA A 225 -7.98 9.71 -19.01
CA ALA A 225 -7.38 8.38 -18.92
C ALA A 225 -7.32 7.81 -17.49
N GLY A 226 -7.11 8.66 -16.47
CA GLY A 226 -7.09 8.26 -15.07
C GLY A 226 -8.41 7.70 -14.56
N SER A 227 -9.55 8.24 -15.04
CA SER A 227 -10.89 7.77 -14.65
C SER A 227 -11.18 6.41 -15.27
N TRP A 228 -10.82 6.22 -16.55
CA TRP A 228 -10.91 4.91 -17.21
C TRP A 228 -10.08 3.87 -16.46
N ARG A 229 -8.83 4.18 -16.11
CA ARG A 229 -7.97 3.28 -15.33
C ARG A 229 -8.59 2.92 -13.98
N ASN A 230 -9.05 3.92 -13.23
CA ASN A 230 -9.58 3.68 -11.88
C ASN A 230 -10.93 2.96 -11.90
N ARG A 231 -11.79 3.23 -12.89
CA ARG A 231 -13.01 2.45 -13.11
C ARG A 231 -12.69 1.00 -13.47
N GLY A 232 -11.67 0.78 -14.31
CA GLY A 232 -11.17 -0.55 -14.61
C GLY A 232 -10.72 -1.29 -13.35
N ALA A 233 -9.99 -0.62 -12.45
CA ALA A 233 -9.61 -1.19 -11.16
C ALA A 233 -10.82 -1.51 -10.26
N ALA A 234 -11.82 -0.63 -10.20
CA ALA A 234 -13.07 -0.90 -9.47
C ALA A 234 -13.78 -2.14 -10.02
N ARG A 235 -13.93 -2.22 -11.35
CA ARG A 235 -14.56 -3.34 -12.05
C ARG A 235 -13.81 -4.65 -11.88
N LEU A 236 -12.48 -4.62 -11.81
CA LEU A 236 -11.69 -5.82 -11.50
C LEU A 236 -12.05 -6.38 -10.12
N ASN A 237 -12.12 -5.53 -9.09
CA ASN A 237 -12.50 -5.94 -7.74
C ASN A 237 -13.96 -6.44 -7.66
N LEU A 238 -14.84 -5.98 -8.55
CA LEU A 238 -16.20 -6.51 -8.73
C LEU A 238 -16.25 -7.81 -9.55
N GLY A 239 -15.12 -8.39 -9.96
CA GLY A 239 -15.05 -9.58 -10.80
C GLY A 239 -15.39 -9.37 -12.27
N GLN A 240 -15.63 -8.11 -12.70
CA GLN A 240 -16.00 -7.76 -14.07
C GLN A 240 -14.76 -7.64 -14.98
N LYS A 241 -13.97 -8.71 -15.07
CA LYS A 241 -12.62 -8.71 -15.64
C LYS A 241 -12.56 -8.21 -17.10
N LYS A 242 -13.49 -8.62 -17.96
CA LYS A 242 -13.55 -8.17 -19.37
C LYS A 242 -13.81 -6.67 -19.51
N ALA A 243 -14.75 -6.13 -18.72
CA ALA A 243 -15.05 -4.71 -18.72
C ALA A 243 -13.86 -3.88 -18.19
N ALA A 244 -13.18 -4.40 -17.16
CA ALA A 244 -11.95 -3.80 -16.63
C ALA A 244 -10.83 -3.73 -17.67
N GLU A 245 -10.61 -4.78 -18.45
CA GLU A 245 -9.60 -4.78 -19.52
C GLU A 245 -9.96 -3.77 -20.63
N GLY A 246 -11.25 -3.67 -20.99
CA GLY A 246 -11.74 -2.68 -21.94
C GLY A 246 -11.45 -1.25 -21.48
N ASP A 247 -11.73 -0.95 -20.21
CA ASP A 247 -11.49 0.36 -19.60
C ASP A 247 -10.00 0.72 -19.56
N THR A 248 -9.16 -0.19 -19.08
CA THR A 248 -7.70 0.05 -19.04
C THR A 248 -7.08 0.12 -20.43
N SER A 249 -7.62 -0.61 -21.41
CA SER A 249 -7.22 -0.46 -22.82
C SER A 249 -7.60 0.91 -23.38
N LYS A 250 -8.77 1.45 -23.01
CA LYS A 250 -9.14 2.83 -23.37
C LYS A 250 -8.22 3.85 -22.70
N ALA A 251 -7.88 3.66 -21.42
CA ALA A 251 -6.92 4.51 -20.70
C ALA A 251 -5.54 4.55 -21.39
N ILE A 252 -5.03 3.40 -21.84
CA ILE A 252 -3.76 3.31 -22.59
C ILE A 252 -3.86 4.03 -23.93
N LYS A 253 -4.97 3.87 -24.68
CA LYS A 253 -5.17 4.59 -25.95
C LYS A 253 -5.19 6.11 -25.77
N LEU A 254 -5.77 6.59 -24.68
CA LEU A 254 -5.85 8.02 -24.37
C LEU A 254 -4.51 8.58 -23.90
N HIS A 255 -3.82 7.86 -23.02
CA HIS A 255 -2.54 8.29 -22.48
C HIS A 255 -1.65 7.08 -22.17
N PRO A 256 -0.74 6.70 -23.07
CA PRO A 256 0.20 5.61 -22.84
C PRO A 256 1.20 5.98 -21.74
N ASN A 257 1.06 5.39 -20.54
CA ASN A 257 2.03 5.56 -19.45
C ASN A 257 2.19 4.24 -18.67
N ALA A 258 3.28 4.15 -17.90
CA ALA A 258 3.60 2.94 -17.12
C ALA A 258 2.44 2.51 -16.22
N CYS A 259 1.76 3.43 -15.54
CA CYS A 259 0.65 3.11 -14.64
C CYS A 259 -0.55 2.48 -15.37
N ASN A 260 -0.89 2.96 -16.57
CA ASN A 260 -2.00 2.42 -17.36
C ASN A 260 -1.67 1.01 -17.89
N PHE A 261 -0.45 0.81 -18.40
CA PHE A 261 0.04 -0.52 -18.80
C PHE A 261 0.08 -1.48 -17.61
N MET A 262 0.60 -1.03 -16.47
CA MET A 262 0.65 -1.83 -15.25
C MET A 262 -0.74 -2.29 -14.81
N GLN A 263 -1.74 -1.40 -14.80
CA GLN A 263 -3.11 -1.79 -14.41
C GLN A 263 -3.71 -2.81 -15.37
N ARG A 264 -3.50 -2.68 -16.69
CA ARG A 264 -3.95 -3.69 -17.64
C ARG A 264 -3.20 -5.03 -17.46
N ALA A 265 -1.90 -4.99 -17.18
CA ALA A 265 -1.12 -6.20 -16.89
C ALA A 265 -1.67 -6.96 -15.67
N LYS A 266 -2.04 -6.24 -14.61
CA LYS A 266 -2.69 -6.81 -13.41
C LYS A 266 -4.01 -7.50 -13.75
N ILE A 267 -4.87 -6.84 -14.52
CA ILE A 267 -6.14 -7.43 -14.99
C ILE A 267 -5.88 -8.66 -15.86
N ARG A 268 -4.87 -8.62 -16.73
CA ARG A 268 -4.53 -9.71 -17.64
C ARG A 268 -4.02 -10.95 -16.92
N LEU A 269 -3.18 -10.77 -15.90
CA LEU A 269 -2.76 -11.86 -14.99
C LEU A 269 -3.99 -12.55 -14.38
N GLU A 270 -4.95 -11.77 -13.89
CA GLU A 270 -6.20 -12.27 -13.29
C GLU A 270 -7.11 -12.98 -14.30
N THR A 271 -7.08 -12.58 -15.57
CA THR A 271 -7.85 -13.24 -16.65
C THR A 271 -7.14 -14.46 -17.26
N GLY A 272 -5.87 -14.69 -16.91
CA GLY A 272 -5.05 -15.76 -17.49
C GLY A 272 -4.35 -15.39 -18.81
N ASP A 273 -4.45 -14.15 -19.29
CA ASP A 273 -3.66 -13.66 -20.44
C ASP A 273 -2.24 -13.28 -19.99
N TYR A 274 -1.46 -14.31 -19.64
CA TYR A 274 -0.09 -14.12 -19.15
C TYR A 274 0.84 -13.53 -20.22
N ALA A 275 0.63 -13.87 -21.49
CA ALA A 275 1.39 -13.32 -22.61
C ALA A 275 1.14 -11.82 -22.79
N GLY A 276 -0.13 -11.39 -22.75
CA GLY A 276 -0.49 -9.97 -22.78
C GLY A 276 0.02 -9.21 -21.57
N ALA A 277 -0.06 -9.81 -20.37
CA ALA A 277 0.49 -9.21 -19.15
C ALA A 277 2.02 -8.99 -19.25
N ALA A 278 2.78 -9.97 -19.72
CA ALA A 278 4.22 -9.84 -19.90
C ALA A 278 4.61 -8.75 -20.91
N ARG A 279 3.83 -8.61 -21.99
CA ARG A 279 4.01 -7.53 -22.99
C ARG A 279 3.73 -6.15 -22.39
N ASP A 280 2.64 -6.02 -21.62
CA ASP A 280 2.30 -4.77 -20.96
C ASP A 280 3.33 -4.35 -19.91
N CYS A 281 3.81 -5.28 -19.08
CA CYS A 281 4.90 -5.01 -18.14
C CYS A 281 6.17 -4.59 -18.87
N THR A 282 6.51 -5.25 -19.99
CA THR A 282 7.69 -4.88 -20.79
C THR A 282 7.56 -3.48 -21.38
N GLN A 283 6.36 -3.08 -21.83
CA GLN A 283 6.13 -1.73 -22.32
C GLN A 283 6.16 -0.70 -21.19
N ALA A 284 5.63 -1.03 -20.01
CA ALA A 284 5.69 -0.17 -18.83
C ALA A 284 7.13 0.04 -18.34
N LEU A 285 7.96 -0.99 -18.36
CA LEU A 285 9.38 -0.94 -17.94
C LEU A 285 10.23 -0.03 -18.82
N LYS A 286 9.87 0.18 -20.09
CA LYS A 286 10.53 1.19 -20.95
C LYS A 286 10.25 2.63 -20.50
N MET A 287 9.17 2.84 -19.77
CA MET A 287 8.70 4.16 -19.35
C MET A 287 9.05 4.47 -17.90
N SER A 288 9.11 3.44 -17.05
CA SER A 288 9.38 3.57 -15.62
C SER A 288 10.04 2.31 -15.09
N ASP A 289 11.11 2.48 -14.32
CA ASP A 289 11.78 1.38 -13.64
C ASP A 289 11.20 1.18 -12.22
N GLN A 290 10.02 0.57 -12.15
CA GLN A 290 9.37 0.23 -10.87
C GLN A 290 9.56 -1.26 -10.57
N ALA A 291 9.97 -1.60 -9.34
CA ALA A 291 10.15 -2.98 -8.88
C ALA A 291 8.90 -3.85 -9.09
N ASP A 292 7.71 -3.29 -8.83
CA ASP A 292 6.42 -3.97 -9.02
C ASP A 292 6.22 -4.49 -10.46
N LEU A 293 6.73 -3.77 -11.47
CA LEU A 293 6.60 -4.19 -12.87
C LEU A 293 7.42 -5.45 -13.17
N TRP A 294 8.61 -5.54 -12.58
CA TRP A 294 9.47 -6.72 -12.68
C TRP A 294 8.80 -7.92 -12.00
N VAL A 295 8.25 -7.72 -10.80
CA VAL A 295 7.49 -8.77 -10.09
C VAL A 295 6.32 -9.25 -10.95
N LEU A 296 5.47 -8.35 -11.45
CA LEU A 296 4.31 -8.70 -12.30
C LEU A 296 4.74 -9.46 -13.56
N ARG A 297 5.85 -9.07 -14.19
CA ARG A 297 6.37 -9.77 -15.37
C ARG A 297 6.94 -11.14 -15.02
N ALA A 298 7.63 -11.27 -13.90
CA ALA A 298 8.12 -12.56 -13.41
C ALA A 298 6.97 -13.56 -13.19
N ILE A 299 5.87 -13.09 -12.62
CA ILE A 299 4.66 -13.90 -12.42
C ILE A 299 4.05 -14.33 -13.75
N ALA A 300 3.91 -13.39 -14.69
CA ALA A 300 3.43 -13.69 -16.03
C ALA A 300 4.31 -14.78 -16.71
N LYS A 301 5.64 -14.61 -16.66
CA LYS A 301 6.60 -15.56 -17.23
C LYS A 301 6.57 -16.92 -16.53
N GLN A 302 6.41 -16.94 -15.20
CA GLN A 302 6.26 -18.18 -14.44
C GLN A 302 5.04 -18.98 -14.91
N HIS A 303 3.90 -18.33 -15.15
CA HIS A 303 2.71 -18.98 -15.72
C HIS A 303 2.91 -19.42 -17.18
N LEU A 304 3.73 -18.69 -17.94
CA LEU A 304 4.15 -19.07 -19.30
C LEU A 304 5.22 -20.18 -19.33
N LYS A 305 5.66 -20.68 -18.16
CA LYS A 305 6.77 -21.64 -17.99
C LYS A 305 8.14 -21.12 -18.43
N ASP A 306 8.28 -19.82 -18.67
CA ASP A 306 9.58 -19.15 -18.84
C ASP A 306 10.21 -18.91 -17.46
N LEU A 307 10.65 -20.00 -16.82
CA LEU A 307 11.27 -19.96 -15.50
C LEU A 307 12.61 -19.18 -15.50
N PRO A 308 13.51 -19.32 -16.49
CA PRO A 308 14.74 -18.53 -16.53
C PRO A 308 14.45 -17.02 -16.63
N GLY A 309 13.52 -16.62 -17.50
CA GLY A 309 13.13 -15.22 -17.63
C GLY A 309 12.42 -14.67 -16.40
N ALA A 310 11.69 -15.50 -15.64
CA ALA A 310 11.08 -15.11 -14.37
C ALA A 310 12.14 -14.89 -13.27
N VAL A 311 13.14 -15.78 -13.17
CA VAL A 311 14.26 -15.62 -12.22
C VAL A 311 15.04 -14.35 -12.53
N ALA A 312 15.36 -14.08 -13.80
CA ALA A 312 16.06 -12.88 -14.20
C ALA A 312 15.31 -11.59 -13.81
N ASP A 313 13.98 -11.57 -13.95
CA ASP A 313 13.17 -10.44 -13.50
C ASP A 313 13.18 -10.28 -11.97
N LEU A 314 13.17 -11.38 -11.21
CA LEU A 314 13.25 -11.34 -9.74
C LEU A 314 14.63 -10.91 -9.25
N ASP A 315 15.70 -11.27 -9.98
CA ASP A 315 17.06 -10.81 -9.67
C ASP A 315 17.15 -9.28 -9.82
N GLU A 316 16.49 -8.69 -10.80
CA GLU A 316 16.40 -7.24 -10.94
C GLU A 316 15.66 -6.56 -9.77
N VAL A 317 14.65 -7.22 -9.19
CA VAL A 317 13.97 -6.73 -7.99
C VAL A 317 14.92 -6.75 -6.79
N ILE A 318 15.58 -7.89 -6.56
CA ILE A 318 16.46 -8.11 -5.41
C ILE A 318 17.68 -7.17 -5.44
N LYS A 319 18.23 -6.88 -6.63
CA LYS A 319 19.32 -5.90 -6.78
C LYS A 319 18.93 -4.50 -6.31
N ARG A 320 17.66 -4.11 -6.48
CA ARG A 320 17.14 -2.79 -6.11
C ARG A 320 16.72 -2.74 -4.65
N ASP A 321 16.06 -3.80 -4.20
CA ASP A 321 15.60 -3.97 -2.83
C ASP A 321 15.93 -5.37 -2.34
N GLN A 322 17.07 -5.47 -1.65
CA GLN A 322 17.54 -6.73 -1.08
C GLN A 322 16.62 -7.25 0.03
N TYR A 323 15.77 -6.40 0.61
CA TYR A 323 14.84 -6.75 1.67
C TYR A 323 13.45 -7.14 1.15
N ASN A 324 13.25 -7.17 -0.19
CA ASN A 324 12.01 -7.61 -0.80
C ASN A 324 11.84 -9.13 -0.68
N TYR A 325 11.37 -9.58 0.50
CA TYR A 325 11.23 -10.99 0.83
C TYR A 325 10.33 -11.76 -0.17
N LYS A 326 9.28 -11.12 -0.72
CA LYS A 326 8.39 -11.71 -1.73
C LYS A 326 9.14 -12.06 -3.03
N ALA A 327 10.10 -11.24 -3.43
CA ALA A 327 10.93 -11.53 -4.60
C ALA A 327 11.85 -12.73 -4.35
N TRP A 328 12.46 -12.79 -3.16
CA TRP A 328 13.28 -13.91 -2.72
C TRP A 328 12.49 -15.22 -2.63
N GLU A 329 11.33 -15.19 -2.00
CA GLU A 329 10.39 -16.31 -1.84
C GLU A 329 9.98 -16.88 -3.21
N ARG A 330 9.53 -16.04 -4.14
CA ARG A 330 9.17 -16.47 -5.50
C ARG A 330 10.34 -17.08 -6.24
N ARG A 331 11.53 -16.47 -6.12
CA ARG A 331 12.75 -16.99 -6.77
C ARG A 331 13.12 -18.36 -6.19
N ALA A 332 13.03 -18.51 -4.87
CA ALA A 332 13.28 -19.74 -4.16
C ALA A 332 12.33 -20.87 -4.60
N GLN A 333 11.04 -20.59 -4.70
CA GLN A 333 10.05 -21.54 -5.20
C GLN A 333 10.31 -21.98 -6.65
N ILE A 334 10.72 -21.06 -7.53
CA ILE A 334 11.08 -21.41 -8.91
C ILE A 334 12.29 -22.35 -8.94
N ARG A 335 13.31 -22.07 -8.13
CA ARG A 335 14.55 -22.87 -8.07
C ARG A 335 14.34 -24.24 -7.42
N LEU A 336 13.48 -24.33 -6.41
CA LEU A 336 13.01 -25.60 -5.86
C LEU A 336 12.41 -26.49 -6.95
N LYS A 337 11.58 -25.91 -7.82
CA LYS A 337 10.96 -26.65 -8.93
C LYS A 337 11.96 -27.04 -10.02
N GLN A 338 13.03 -26.26 -10.22
CA GLN A 338 14.11 -26.58 -11.15
C GLN A 338 15.11 -27.62 -10.63
N GLY A 339 15.09 -27.93 -9.33
CA GLY A 339 16.05 -28.85 -8.71
C GLY A 339 17.40 -28.22 -8.36
N HIS A 340 17.54 -26.90 -8.44
CA HIS A 340 18.78 -26.17 -8.12
C HIS A 340 18.96 -25.98 -6.60
N TYR A 341 18.91 -27.09 -5.84
CA TYR A 341 18.86 -27.06 -4.37
C TYR A 341 20.11 -26.43 -3.73
N GLU A 342 21.30 -26.73 -4.24
CA GLU A 342 22.56 -26.22 -3.67
C GLU A 342 22.73 -24.72 -3.85
N HIS A 343 22.32 -24.21 -5.02
CA HIS A 343 22.37 -22.80 -5.31
C HIS A 343 21.34 -22.04 -4.46
N LEU A 344 20.15 -22.61 -4.31
CA LEU A 344 19.11 -22.08 -3.43
C LEU A 344 19.56 -22.01 -1.97
N ILE A 345 20.14 -23.08 -1.43
CA ILE A 345 20.59 -23.13 -0.03
C ILE A 345 21.63 -22.03 0.25
N ARG A 346 22.62 -21.87 -0.64
CA ARG A 346 23.64 -20.82 -0.51
C ARG A 346 23.03 -19.43 -0.45
N GLU A 347 22.14 -19.14 -1.38
CA GLU A 347 21.45 -17.85 -1.42
C GLU A 347 20.57 -17.59 -0.20
N CYS A 348 19.81 -18.58 0.26
CA CYS A 348 19.01 -18.43 1.47
C CYS A 348 19.89 -18.19 2.71
N ASN A 349 21.06 -18.84 2.80
CA ASN A 349 21.99 -18.62 3.90
C ASN A 349 22.51 -17.17 3.96
N GLU A 350 22.72 -16.53 2.80
CA GLU A 350 23.13 -15.14 2.72
C GLU A 350 21.97 -14.17 3.02
N ALA A 351 20.75 -14.52 2.59
CA ALA A 351 19.61 -13.63 2.62
C ALA A 351 18.86 -13.61 3.97
N ILE A 352 18.65 -14.79 4.56
CA ILE A 352 17.83 -14.97 5.79
C ILE A 352 18.29 -14.09 6.96
N PRO A 353 19.60 -13.95 7.27
CA PRO A 353 20.05 -13.15 8.42
C PRO A 353 19.67 -11.66 8.34
N ALA A 354 19.43 -11.15 7.13
CA ALA A 354 19.09 -9.75 6.89
C ALA A 354 17.56 -9.50 6.81
N MET A 355 16.74 -10.56 6.89
CA MET A 355 15.29 -10.46 6.66
C MET A 355 14.48 -10.36 7.96
N PRO A 356 13.51 -9.43 8.05
CA PRO A 356 12.62 -9.33 9.20
C PRO A 356 11.66 -10.52 9.35
N GLU A 357 11.19 -11.09 8.24
CA GLU A 357 10.17 -12.15 8.20
C GLU A 357 10.61 -13.29 7.26
N PRO A 358 11.48 -14.21 7.70
CA PRO A 358 12.05 -15.25 6.83
C PRO A 358 11.23 -16.55 6.76
N GLY A 359 10.04 -16.63 7.37
CA GLY A 359 9.27 -17.88 7.56
C GLY A 359 9.10 -18.74 6.30
N GLU A 360 8.56 -18.18 5.22
CA GLU A 360 8.39 -18.91 3.96
C GLU A 360 9.72 -19.21 3.25
N LEU A 361 10.73 -18.35 3.38
CA LEU A 361 12.05 -18.57 2.79
C LEU A 361 12.81 -19.69 3.51
N LEU A 362 12.68 -19.78 4.84
CA LEU A 362 13.12 -20.90 5.66
C LEU A 362 12.42 -22.19 5.24
N CYS A 363 11.10 -22.16 5.03
CA CYS A 363 10.39 -23.32 4.47
C CYS A 363 10.94 -23.74 3.11
N CYS A 364 11.31 -22.78 2.25
CA CYS A 364 11.92 -23.09 0.96
C CYS A 364 13.33 -23.70 1.11
N ARG A 365 14.17 -23.19 2.02
CA ARG A 365 15.50 -23.74 2.31
C ARG A 365 15.40 -25.13 2.93
N GLY A 366 14.51 -25.34 3.89
CA GLY A 366 14.23 -26.63 4.51
C GLY A 366 13.75 -27.68 3.51
N GLN A 367 12.89 -27.31 2.55
CA GLN A 367 12.51 -28.21 1.46
C GLN A 367 13.69 -28.56 0.54
N ALA A 368 14.63 -27.64 0.32
CA ALA A 368 15.84 -27.92 -0.45
C ALA A 368 16.74 -28.92 0.28
N TYR A 369 16.94 -28.75 1.60
CA TYR A 369 17.67 -29.69 2.44
C TYR A 369 17.00 -31.08 2.46
N TYR A 370 15.67 -31.12 2.63
CA TYR A 370 14.89 -32.36 2.61
C TYR A 370 15.09 -33.13 1.30
N ARG A 371 15.04 -32.44 0.16
CA ARG A 371 15.26 -33.03 -1.17
C ARG A 371 16.70 -33.48 -1.41
N LYS A 372 17.68 -32.88 -0.71
CA LYS A 372 19.07 -33.34 -0.68
C LYS A 372 19.30 -34.52 0.27
N GLY A 373 18.33 -34.88 1.11
CA GLY A 373 18.47 -35.92 2.13
C GLY A 373 19.05 -35.43 3.48
N ASP A 374 19.28 -34.13 3.63
CA ASP A 374 19.68 -33.53 4.92
C ASP A 374 18.43 -33.21 5.75
N TYR A 375 17.85 -34.26 6.34
CA TYR A 375 16.59 -34.12 7.09
C TYR A 375 16.76 -33.36 8.41
N LYS A 376 17.98 -33.28 8.96
CA LYS A 376 18.24 -32.55 10.21
C LYS A 376 18.22 -31.05 9.96
N SER A 377 18.98 -30.55 8.99
CA SER A 377 18.93 -29.13 8.61
C SER A 377 17.54 -28.73 8.11
N ALA A 378 16.81 -29.64 7.45
CA ALA A 378 15.42 -29.41 7.06
C ALA A 378 14.49 -29.24 8.28
N TYR A 379 14.63 -30.09 9.30
CA TYR A 379 13.86 -30.01 10.54
C TYR A 379 14.11 -28.67 11.26
N ASP A 380 15.37 -28.28 11.42
CA ASP A 380 15.76 -27.03 12.09
C ASP A 380 15.16 -25.79 11.38
N ASP A 381 15.15 -25.81 10.03
CA ASP A 381 14.54 -24.76 9.21
C ASP A 381 13.02 -24.69 9.36
N PHE A 382 12.33 -25.84 9.40
CA PHE A 382 10.87 -25.88 9.58
C PHE A 382 10.45 -25.48 11.00
N GLU A 383 11.24 -25.84 12.01
CA GLU A 383 11.04 -25.39 13.39
C GLU A 383 11.22 -23.88 13.50
N SER A 384 12.31 -23.35 12.93
CA SER A 384 12.56 -21.90 12.87
C SER A 384 11.45 -21.17 12.12
N ALA A 385 10.95 -21.74 11.01
CA ALA A 385 9.83 -21.15 10.28
C ALA A 385 8.55 -21.06 11.13
N LEU A 386 8.26 -22.05 11.97
CA LEU A 386 7.10 -22.03 12.88
C LEU A 386 7.27 -21.06 14.06
N GLN A 387 8.49 -20.70 14.43
CA GLN A 387 8.72 -19.65 15.44
C GLN A 387 8.31 -18.27 14.89
N HIS A 388 8.52 -18.03 13.59
CA HIS A 388 8.08 -16.82 12.91
C HIS A 388 6.59 -16.86 12.54
N GLU A 389 6.11 -18.01 12.03
CA GLU A 389 4.74 -18.20 11.57
C GLU A 389 4.09 -19.42 12.24
N PRO A 390 3.61 -19.31 13.49
CA PRO A 390 3.08 -20.44 14.27
C PRO A 390 1.83 -21.11 13.65
N GLU A 391 1.09 -20.36 12.84
CA GLU A 391 -0.14 -20.79 12.19
C GLU A 391 0.10 -21.49 10.83
N SER A 392 1.35 -21.55 10.36
CA SER A 392 1.68 -22.15 9.06
C SER A 392 1.46 -23.66 9.07
N ALA A 393 0.30 -24.09 8.55
CA ALA A 393 -0.05 -25.51 8.39
C ALA A 393 0.93 -26.25 7.47
N LEU A 394 1.49 -25.55 6.47
CA LEU A 394 2.50 -26.11 5.58
C LEU A 394 3.79 -26.41 6.33
N ALA A 395 4.30 -25.45 7.12
CA ALA A 395 5.52 -25.62 7.90
C ALA A 395 5.37 -26.77 8.91
N ARG A 396 4.22 -26.86 9.60
CA ARG A 396 3.93 -27.95 10.54
C ARG A 396 3.92 -29.32 9.87
N LYS A 397 3.27 -29.45 8.70
CA LYS A 397 3.27 -30.70 7.95
C LYS A 397 4.68 -31.10 7.50
N LEU A 398 5.48 -30.14 7.03
CA LEU A 398 6.85 -30.39 6.60
C LEU A 398 7.77 -30.76 7.77
N LEU A 399 7.56 -30.14 8.94
CA LEU A 399 8.26 -30.50 10.18
C LEU A 399 7.97 -31.95 10.56
N ASP A 400 6.71 -32.36 10.63
CA ASP A 400 6.32 -33.73 10.97
C ASP A 400 6.95 -34.77 10.02
N MET A 401 6.95 -34.47 8.71
CA MET A 401 7.59 -35.31 7.71
C MET A 401 9.11 -35.40 7.93
N SER A 402 9.78 -34.27 8.17
CA SER A 402 11.23 -34.25 8.43
C SER A 402 11.60 -35.00 9.72
N HIS A 403 10.80 -34.86 10.78
CA HIS A 403 10.99 -35.52 12.06
C HIS A 403 10.87 -37.05 11.95
N GLN A 404 9.90 -37.55 11.17
CA GLN A 404 9.78 -38.98 10.88
C GLN A 404 11.03 -39.52 10.17
N CYS A 405 11.54 -38.79 9.17
CA CYS A 405 12.77 -39.18 8.45
C CYS A 405 14.00 -39.16 9.36
N VAL A 406 14.15 -38.16 10.25
CA VAL A 406 15.25 -38.10 11.22
C VAL A 406 15.21 -39.30 12.17
N LYS A 407 14.03 -39.63 12.72
CA LYS A 407 13.86 -40.81 13.59
C LYS A 407 14.21 -42.12 12.89
N GLN A 408 13.81 -42.27 11.62
CA GLN A 408 14.17 -43.46 10.84
C GLN A 408 15.69 -43.56 10.65
N LEU A 409 16.37 -42.46 10.30
CA LEU A 409 17.83 -42.44 10.16
C LEU A 409 18.54 -42.78 11.48
N GLU A 410 18.07 -42.27 12.61
CA GLU A 410 18.64 -42.59 13.93
C GLU A 410 18.46 -44.07 14.26
N SER A 411 17.27 -44.63 13.97
CA SER A 411 17.01 -46.06 14.16
C SER A 411 17.92 -46.95 13.30
N TRP A 412 18.24 -46.53 12.07
CA TRP A 412 19.17 -47.25 11.20
C TRP A 412 20.62 -47.12 11.65
N LYS A 413 21.05 -45.95 12.14
CA LYS A 413 22.38 -45.75 12.72
C LYS A 413 22.59 -46.62 13.97
N LEU A 414 21.57 -46.74 14.82
CA LEU A 414 21.58 -47.64 15.98
C LEU A 414 21.76 -49.11 15.56
N LYS A 415 21.10 -49.54 14.49
CA LYS A 415 21.27 -50.90 13.94
C LYS A 415 22.65 -51.13 13.33
N LEU A 416 23.19 -50.17 12.60
CA LEU A 416 24.53 -50.26 11.97
C LEU A 416 25.69 -50.18 12.98
N GLY A 417 25.45 -49.65 14.18
CA GLY A 417 26.42 -49.62 15.28
C GLY A 417 26.62 -50.97 15.98
N ASP A 418 25.78 -51.96 15.70
CA ASP A 418 25.90 -53.33 16.20
C ASP A 418 26.70 -54.19 15.19
N PRO A 419 27.88 -54.74 15.54
CA PRO A 419 28.74 -55.48 14.61
C PRO A 419 28.05 -56.68 13.94
N SER A 420 26.96 -57.18 14.53
CA SER A 420 26.14 -58.29 14.04
C SER A 420 25.21 -57.93 12.86
N CYS A 421 24.94 -56.64 12.64
CA CYS A 421 24.03 -56.15 11.59
C CYS A 421 24.73 -55.78 10.27
N LEU A 422 26.07 -55.77 10.22
CA LEU A 422 26.84 -55.45 9.00
C LEU A 422 26.65 -56.48 7.89
N THR A 423 26.38 -57.75 8.23
CA THR A 423 26.12 -58.84 7.28
C THR A 423 24.77 -58.71 6.56
N GLU A 424 23.75 -58.15 7.23
CA GLU A 424 22.44 -57.87 6.62
C GLU A 424 22.46 -56.60 5.74
N ALA A 425 23.27 -55.60 6.12
CA ALA A 425 23.41 -54.37 5.34
C ALA A 425 24.11 -54.59 3.98
N VAL A 426 25.14 -55.45 3.92
CA VAL A 426 25.84 -55.78 2.67
C VAL A 426 24.96 -56.57 1.69
N SER A 427 24.06 -57.41 2.21
CA SER A 427 23.12 -58.18 1.39
C SER A 427 21.93 -57.32 0.89
N ALA A 428 21.52 -56.29 1.63
CA ALA A 428 20.52 -55.32 1.17
C ALA A 428 21.04 -54.37 0.06
N VAL A 429 22.34 -54.04 0.04
CA VAL A 429 22.95 -53.21 -1.01
C VAL A 429 23.11 -53.97 -2.33
N GLN A 430 23.24 -55.30 -2.32
CA GLN A 430 23.24 -56.13 -3.54
C GLN A 430 21.85 -56.30 -4.18
N LEU A 431 20.78 -55.90 -3.51
CA LEU A 431 19.40 -55.92 -4.01
C LEU A 431 18.96 -54.58 -4.63
N ILE A 432 19.79 -53.53 -4.51
CA ILE A 432 19.48 -52.16 -4.97
C ILE A 432 20.32 -51.77 -6.21
N ASN A 433 21.33 -52.57 -6.59
CA ASN A 433 21.90 -52.57 -7.95
C ASN A 433 21.23 -53.63 -8.81
#